data_AF-A0A482W0B2-F1
#
_entry.id   AF-A0A482W0B2-F1
#
_cell.length_a   1.000
_cell.length_b   1.000
_cell.length_c   1.000
_cell.angle_alpha   90.00
_cell.angle_beta   90.00
_cell.angle_gamma   90.00
#
_symmetry.space_group_name_H-M   'P 1'
#
loop_
_entity.id
_entity.type
_entity.pdbx_description
1 polymer ?
#
loop_
_entity_poly.entity_id
_entity_poly.type
_entity_poly.pdbx_seq_one_letter_code
_entity_poly.pdbx_strand_id
1 'polypeptide(L)'
;MADASRTISKPRPRDPVPPRILEIIREKNRARRLAHRTGQAADRREANRLTRQVRDNLIEFRNEQWDSKIRSLTTENNSFWRMSKALRNDRKPLPPIHGTRGLVFTDAEKAEAFA
;
A
#
# COMPACT_ATOMS: atom_id res chain seq x y z
N MET A 1 -1.61 35.39 -23.69
CA MET A 1 -0.53 35.47 -22.68
C MET A 1 -0.73 34.35 -21.68
N ALA A 2 0.26 33.44 -21.62
CA ALA A 2 0.43 32.26 -20.75
C ALA A 2 -0.59 31.10 -20.87
N ASP A 3 -0.23 30.11 -21.68
CA ASP A 3 -0.76 28.73 -21.63
C ASP A 3 -0.32 28.08 -20.31
N ALA A 4 -1.29 27.72 -19.46
CA ALA A 4 -1.04 27.06 -18.17
C ALA A 4 -0.90 25.55 -18.37
N SER A 5 0.17 25.10 -19.02
CA SER A 5 0.47 23.68 -19.16
C SER A 5 0.74 23.10 -17.76
N ARG A 6 -0.16 22.24 -17.25
CA ARG A 6 0.01 21.52 -15.98
C ARG A 6 1.28 20.66 -16.05
N THR A 7 2.33 21.03 -15.33
CA THR A 7 3.52 20.21 -15.18
C THR A 7 3.20 19.02 -14.27
N ILE A 8 3.05 17.83 -14.86
CA ILE A 8 2.92 16.59 -14.09
C ILE A 8 4.30 16.27 -13.50
N SER A 9 4.48 16.49 -12.19
CA SER A 9 5.74 16.12 -11.53
C SER A 9 5.89 14.60 -11.53
N LYS A 10 7.10 14.11 -11.83
CA LYS A 10 7.38 12.66 -11.76
C LYS A 10 7.11 12.16 -10.32
N PRO A 11 6.53 10.96 -10.16
CA PRO A 11 6.34 10.37 -8.85
C PRO A 11 7.71 10.16 -8.20
N ARG A 12 7.78 10.38 -6.88
CA ARG A 12 9.02 10.13 -6.14
C ARG A 12 9.43 8.67 -6.29
N PRO A 13 10.71 8.38 -6.58
CA PRO A 13 11.20 7.02 -6.62
C PRO A 13 10.97 6.36 -5.25
N ARG A 14 10.54 5.10 -5.26
CA ARG A 14 10.39 4.31 -4.04
C ARG A 14 11.76 3.76 -3.64
N ASP A 15 12.01 3.69 -2.34
CA ASP A 15 13.23 3.06 -1.85
C ASP A 15 13.28 1.60 -2.33
N PRO A 16 14.38 1.19 -2.98
CA PRO A 16 14.48 -0.15 -3.51
C PRO A 16 14.52 -1.17 -2.37
N VAL A 17 13.79 -2.27 -2.53
CA VAL A 17 13.79 -3.38 -1.57
C VAL A 17 15.22 -3.97 -1.51
N PRO A 18 15.78 -4.20 -0.31
CA PRO A 18 17.12 -4.75 -0.17
C PRO A 18 17.31 -6.08 -0.93
N PRO A 19 18.48 -6.30 -1.57
CA PRO A 19 18.76 -7.53 -2.33
C PRO A 19 18.49 -8.81 -1.54
N ARG A 20 18.79 -8.81 -0.24
CA ARG A 20 18.51 -9.93 0.68
C ARG A 20 17.04 -10.34 0.70
N ILE A 21 16.11 -9.38 0.72
CA ILE A 21 14.66 -9.68 0.73
C ILE A 21 14.23 -10.18 -0.66
N LEU A 22 14.81 -9.63 -1.74
CA LEU A 22 14.53 -10.09 -3.10
C LEU A 22 14.95 -11.56 -3.31
N GLU A 23 16.07 -11.98 -2.71
CA GLU A 23 16.53 -13.36 -2.74
C GLU A 23 15.52 -14.30 -2.06
N ILE A 24 15.06 -13.98 -0.85
CA ILE A 24 14.04 -14.75 -0.14
C ILE A 24 12.72 -14.79 -0.93
N ILE A 25 12.34 -13.70 -1.61
CA ILE A 25 11.16 -13.67 -2.51
C ILE A 25 11.33 -14.65 -3.67
N ARG A 26 12.52 -14.71 -4.28
CA ARG A 26 12.82 -15.66 -5.37
C ARG A 26 12.73 -17.10 -4.87
N GLU A 27 13.28 -17.40 -3.70
CA GLU A 27 13.20 -18.72 -3.06
C GLU A 27 11.75 -19.10 -2.75
N LYS A 28 11.00 -18.20 -2.10
CA LYS A 28 9.56 -18.37 -1.84
C LYS A 28 8.78 -18.69 -3.11
N ASN A 29 9.07 -17.99 -4.21
CA ASN A 29 8.43 -18.24 -5.50
C ASN A 29 8.82 -19.61 -6.10
N ARG A 30 10.05 -20.07 -5.90
CA ARG A 30 10.49 -21.42 -6.29
C ARG A 30 9.77 -22.49 -5.47
N ALA A 31 9.75 -22.35 -4.15
CA ALA A 31 9.05 -23.27 -3.24
C ALA A 31 7.55 -23.35 -3.54
N ARG A 32 6.91 -22.21 -3.85
CA ARG A 32 5.50 -22.20 -4.26
C ARG A 32 5.27 -22.96 -5.56
N ARG A 33 6.11 -22.76 -6.57
CA ARG A 33 6.04 -23.52 -7.83
C ARG A 33 6.23 -25.02 -7.61
N LEU A 34 7.16 -25.40 -6.74
CA LEU A 34 7.37 -26.80 -6.37
C LEU A 34 6.11 -27.38 -5.68
N ALA A 35 5.58 -26.68 -4.68
CA ALA A 35 4.38 -27.11 -3.96
C ALA A 35 3.16 -27.30 -4.86
N HIS A 36 2.97 -26.43 -5.87
CA HIS A 36 1.89 -26.61 -6.86
C HIS A 36 2.12 -27.81 -7.78
N ARG A 37 3.37 -28.12 -8.11
CA ARG A 37 3.71 -29.27 -8.97
C ARG A 37 3.57 -30.60 -8.24
N THR A 38 4.05 -30.68 -7.00
CA THR A 38 4.11 -31.93 -6.24
C THR A 38 2.84 -32.21 -5.44
N GLY A 39 2.10 -31.18 -5.03
CA GLY A 39 0.94 -31.29 -4.15
C GLY A 39 1.27 -31.71 -2.70
N GLN A 40 2.54 -31.95 -2.38
CA GLN A 40 2.95 -32.50 -1.09
C GLN A 40 2.74 -31.49 0.05
N ALA A 41 2.40 -32.01 1.23
CA ALA A 41 2.22 -31.18 2.42
C ALA A 41 3.54 -30.56 2.91
N ALA A 42 4.67 -31.26 2.74
CA ALA A 42 5.99 -30.75 3.09
C ALA A 42 6.35 -29.49 2.28
N ASP A 43 6.20 -29.54 0.96
CA ASP A 43 6.50 -28.42 0.08
C ASP A 43 5.58 -27.21 0.34
N ARG A 44 4.31 -27.45 0.66
CA ARG A 44 3.38 -26.41 1.08
C ARG A 44 3.80 -25.75 2.40
N ARG A 45 4.27 -26.54 3.38
CA ARG A 45 4.79 -26.01 4.65
C ARG A 45 6.00 -25.12 4.40
N GLU A 46 6.92 -25.53 3.54
CA GLU A 46 8.11 -24.77 3.20
C GLU A 46 7.77 -23.45 2.49
N ALA A 47 6.88 -23.48 1.50
CA ALA A 47 6.40 -22.27 0.82
C ALA A 47 5.72 -21.29 1.81
N ASN A 48 4.98 -21.81 2.80
CA ASN A 48 4.35 -21.00 3.84
C ASN A 48 5.37 -20.41 4.83
N ARG A 49 6.40 -21.18 5.20
CA ARG A 49 7.52 -20.71 6.04
C ARG A 49 8.21 -19.51 5.37
N LEU A 50 8.62 -19.67 4.11
CA LEU A 50 9.23 -18.59 3.33
C LEU A 50 8.29 -17.40 3.13
N THR A 51 6.98 -17.63 3.01
CA THR A 51 6.00 -16.54 2.91
C THR A 51 5.96 -15.70 4.19
N ARG A 52 5.98 -16.34 5.37
CA ARG A 52 6.06 -15.62 6.65
C ARG A 52 7.37 -14.85 6.76
N GLN A 53 8.48 -15.50 6.42
CA GLN A 53 9.79 -14.85 6.43
C GLN A 53 9.83 -13.59 5.55
N VAL A 54 9.33 -13.66 4.31
CA VAL A 54 9.24 -12.47 3.44
C VAL A 54 8.37 -11.38 4.08
N ARG A 55 7.23 -11.74 4.66
CA ARG A 55 6.34 -10.79 5.34
C ARG A 55 7.06 -10.08 6.48
N ASP A 56 7.71 -10.82 7.35
CA ASP A 56 8.38 -10.28 8.54
C ASP A 56 9.52 -9.34 8.13
N ASN A 57 10.33 -9.75 7.16
CA ASN A 57 11.43 -8.92 6.64
C ASN A 57 10.93 -7.63 5.96
N LEU A 58 9.79 -7.67 5.27
CA LEU A 58 9.19 -6.47 4.67
C LEU A 58 8.61 -5.52 5.72
N ILE A 59 8.07 -6.06 6.81
CA ILE A 59 7.59 -5.25 7.95
C ILE A 59 8.77 -4.56 8.61
N GLU A 60 9.83 -5.30 8.93
CA GLU A 60 11.06 -4.77 9.53
C GLU A 60 11.67 -3.67 8.66
N PHE A 61 11.88 -3.94 7.36
CA PHE A 61 12.38 -2.94 6.43
C PHE A 61 11.50 -1.68 6.38
N ARG A 62 10.17 -1.84 6.37
CA ARG A 62 9.27 -0.70 6.36
C ARG A 62 9.35 0.10 7.66
N ASN A 63 9.51 -0.57 8.80
CA ASN A 63 9.69 0.09 10.10
C ASN A 63 10.99 0.90 10.13
N GLU A 64 12.10 0.33 9.66
CA GLU A 64 13.38 1.05 9.54
C GLU A 64 13.27 2.29 8.65
N GLN A 65 12.60 2.17 7.50
CA GLN A 65 12.34 3.32 6.63
C GLN A 65 11.49 4.37 7.34
N TRP A 66 10.51 3.95 8.14
CA TRP A 66 9.68 4.88 8.89
C TRP A 66 10.47 5.56 10.01
N ASP A 67 11.28 4.83 10.76
CA ASP A 67 12.13 5.39 11.81
C ASP A 67 13.13 6.41 11.25
N SER A 68 13.80 6.09 10.15
CA SER A 68 14.68 7.01 9.43
C SER A 68 13.91 8.26 8.98
N LYS A 69 12.70 8.07 8.46
CA LYS A 69 11.88 9.16 7.98
C LYS A 69 11.37 10.06 9.12
N ILE A 70 11.05 9.53 10.30
CA ILE A 70 10.68 10.32 11.49
C ILE A 70 11.89 11.10 12.00
N ARG A 71 13.07 10.47 12.10
CA ARG A 71 14.31 11.12 12.55
C ARG A 71 14.77 12.26 11.65
N SER A 72 14.44 12.20 10.36
CA SER A 72 14.75 13.27 9.38
C SER A 72 13.75 14.42 9.37
N LEU A 73 12.68 14.39 10.18
CA LEU A 73 11.72 15.49 10.25
C LEU A 73 12.30 16.66 11.05
N THR A 74 12.21 17.85 10.47
CA THR A 74 12.64 19.11 11.10
C THR A 74 11.54 20.15 10.93
N THR A 75 11.45 21.09 11.87
CA THR A 75 10.55 22.25 11.79
C THR A 75 11.06 23.30 10.81
N GLU A 76 12.38 23.45 10.67
CA GLU A 76 13.06 24.43 9.80
C GLU A 76 12.68 24.30 8.31
N ASN A 77 12.63 23.06 7.80
CA ASN A 77 12.35 22.78 6.39
C ASN A 77 10.86 22.46 6.12
N ASN A 78 9.97 22.74 7.07
CA ASN A 78 8.53 22.48 7.01
C ASN A 78 8.16 20.98 6.80
N SER A 79 9.12 20.06 6.87
CA SER A 79 8.89 18.62 6.63
C SER A 79 8.00 18.01 7.71
N PHE A 80 8.18 18.44 8.97
CA PHE A 80 7.36 18.04 10.11
C PHE A 80 5.88 18.34 9.88
N TRP A 81 5.53 19.58 9.53
CA TRP A 81 4.14 19.99 9.32
C TRP A 81 3.50 19.33 8.10
N ARG A 82 4.27 19.13 7.03
CA ARG A 82 3.79 18.37 5.86
C ARG A 82 3.46 16.93 6.24
N MET A 83 4.30 16.29 7.05
CA MET A 83 4.04 14.94 7.54
C MET A 83 2.84 14.89 8.49
N SER A 84 2.79 15.79 9.48
CA SER A 84 1.66 15.92 10.42
C SER A 84 0.33 16.09 9.69
N LYS A 85 0.29 16.97 8.67
CA LYS A 85 -0.90 17.17 7.83
C LYS A 85 -1.26 15.90 7.05
N ALA A 86 -0.28 15.19 6.50
CA ALA A 86 -0.52 13.95 5.77
C ALA A 86 -1.09 12.84 6.67
N LEU A 87 -0.62 12.75 7.92
CA LEU A 87 -1.11 11.80 8.91
C LEU A 87 -2.52 12.12 9.42
N ARG A 88 -2.84 13.42 9.55
CA ARG A 88 -4.17 13.90 9.93
C ARG A 88 -5.21 13.81 8.80
N ASN A 89 -4.79 13.52 7.58
CA ASN A 89 -5.71 13.46 6.44
C ASN A 89 -6.51 12.16 6.52
N ASP A 90 -7.55 12.18 7.35
CA ASP A 90 -8.55 11.14 7.37
C ASP A 90 -9.25 11.11 6.01
N ARG A 91 -9.42 9.92 5.45
CA ARG A 91 -10.23 9.74 4.25
C ARG A 91 -11.64 10.23 4.60
N LYS A 92 -12.05 11.33 3.96
CA LYS A 92 -13.43 11.79 4.08
C LYS A 92 -14.33 10.64 3.60
N PRO A 93 -15.37 10.27 4.37
CA PRO A 93 -16.34 9.30 3.88
C PRO A 93 -16.91 9.81 2.57
N LEU A 94 -17.24 8.88 1.67
CA LEU A 94 -18.00 9.23 0.48
C LEU A 94 -19.29 9.93 0.93
N PRO A 95 -19.73 11.00 0.24
CA PRO A 95 -21.00 11.62 0.56
C PRO A 95 -22.11 10.57 0.45
N PRO A 96 -23.15 10.63 1.30
CA PRO A 96 -24.26 9.72 1.19
C PRO A 96 -24.93 9.80 -0.18
N ILE A 97 -25.40 8.66 -0.70
CA ILE A 97 -26.11 8.61 -1.98
C ILE A 97 -27.52 9.15 -1.74
N HIS A 98 -27.99 10.03 -2.63
CA HIS A 98 -29.32 10.61 -2.58
C HIS A 98 -30.09 10.16 -3.83
N GLY A 99 -31.27 9.59 -3.61
CA GLY A 99 -32.27 9.37 -4.64
C GLY A 99 -33.31 10.50 -4.67
N THR A 100 -34.36 10.34 -5.46
CA THR A 100 -35.44 11.32 -5.63
C THR A 100 -36.18 11.66 -4.33
N ARG A 101 -36.21 10.73 -3.36
CA ARG A 101 -36.92 10.88 -2.07
C ARG A 101 -35.99 11.13 -0.88
N GLY A 102 -34.70 11.33 -1.10
CA GLY A 102 -33.70 11.55 -0.04
C GLY A 102 -32.63 10.46 0.02
N LEU A 103 -32.09 10.21 1.21
CA LEU A 103 -31.01 9.24 1.42
C LEU A 103 -31.45 7.82 1.07
N VAL A 104 -30.60 7.11 0.32
CA VAL A 104 -30.84 5.71 -0.08
C VAL A 104 -29.89 4.76 0.66
N PHE A 105 -30.43 3.64 1.14
CA PHE A 105 -29.69 2.70 1.98
C PHE A 105 -29.59 1.32 1.35
N THR A 106 -30.63 0.86 0.64
CA THR A 106 -30.65 -0.45 0.00
C THR A 106 -29.90 -0.43 -1.33
N ASP A 107 -29.40 -1.59 -1.75
CA ASP A 107 -28.61 -1.68 -2.98
C ASP A 107 -29.46 -1.45 -4.25
N ALA A 108 -30.74 -1.82 -4.21
CA ALA A 108 -31.69 -1.52 -5.28
C ALA A 108 -31.94 -0.01 -5.40
N GLU A 109 -32.18 0.69 -4.29
CA GLU A 109 -32.37 2.15 -4.30
C GLU A 109 -31.10 2.89 -4.75
N LYS A 110 -29.92 2.41 -4.36
CA LYS A 110 -28.65 2.98 -4.85
C LYS A 110 -28.51 2.80 -6.35
N ALA A 111 -28.86 1.63 -6.89
CA ALA A 111 -28.82 1.36 -8.32
C ALA A 111 -29.78 2.29 -9.08
N GLU A 112 -31.01 2.45 -8.59
CA GLU A 112 -32.00 3.39 -9.13
C GLU A 112 -31.49 4.85 -9.08
N ALA A 113 -30.82 5.25 -8.00
CA ALA A 113 -30.29 6.61 -7.85
C ALA A 113 -29.14 6.93 -8.83
N PHE A 114 -28.49 5.92 -9.41
CA PHE A 114 -27.46 6.08 -10.43
C PHE A 114 -27.93 5.78 -11.86
N ALA A 115 -29.14 5.24 -12.03
CA ALA A 115 -29.75 4.92 -13.32
C ALA A 115 -30.23 6.19 -14.03
#